data_AF-A0A954DWF8-F1
#
_entry.id   AF-A0A954DWF8-F1
#
_cell.length_a   1.000
_cell.length_b   1.000
_cell.length_c   1.000
_cell.angle_alpha   90.00
_cell.angle_beta   90.00
_cell.angle_gamma   90.00
#
_symmetry.space_group_name_H-M   'P 1'
#
loop_
_entity.id
_entity.type
_entity.pdbx_description
1 polymer ?
#
loop_
_entity_poly.entity_id
_entity_poly.type
_entity_poly.pdbx_seq_one_letter_code
_entity_poly.pdbx_strand_id
1 'polypeptide(L)'
;MRSLVPALALVAAVLFCAPAHADSIRLKDGTRIAGHATKYDDSKSVLSWKGDDGKSYELKLDDLDKRSTYSVLKSQVPNDNGKGQLQLANFTRDIELFAHAVRHYGYAEKADPSLKPEVDKQMAILRTQAGQWGLRQAKAAADKGDKKRALEWLEKIITKLPGEPEAATAQQLLDNYYASVKAEQTKEVDNAPDEKLKAGLAKGKKSYDSMLERNKKALQSKGGSAAIKGWEDAVKDGQKTLEEIDKFEKANPEGYTELLAGYRKTVNDQIIEIHMHLASQYATRSSYNDALSQVNKALAIDAQNAEALAMRARIQDAASRGLRWL
;
A
#
# COMPACT_ATOMS: atom_id res chain seq x y z
N MET A 1 6.44 -10.69 -36.83
CA MET A 1 6.35 -9.22 -36.97
C MET A 1 7.07 -8.57 -35.79
N ARG A 2 8.27 -8.02 -35.99
CA ARG A 2 9.03 -7.33 -34.94
C ARG A 2 8.52 -5.89 -34.85
N SER A 3 7.96 -5.52 -33.71
CA SER A 3 7.52 -4.15 -33.41
C SER A 3 8.75 -3.24 -33.36
N LEU A 4 8.80 -2.26 -34.26
CA LEU A 4 9.73 -1.14 -34.25
C LEU A 4 9.33 -0.19 -33.12
N VAL A 5 10.21 0.00 -32.14
CA VAL A 5 10.10 1.07 -31.14
C VAL A 5 10.42 2.38 -31.85
N PRO A 6 9.53 3.40 -31.84
CA PRO A 6 9.82 4.68 -32.47
C PRO A 6 10.90 5.42 -31.69
N ALA A 7 11.96 5.86 -32.40
CA ALA A 7 12.96 6.76 -31.88
C ALA A 7 12.33 8.14 -31.63
N LEU A 8 12.29 8.55 -30.36
CA LEU A 8 11.79 9.85 -29.93
C LEU A 8 12.83 10.93 -30.27
N ALA A 9 12.43 11.96 -31.03
CA ALA A 9 13.18 13.21 -31.13
C ALA A 9 12.61 14.21 -30.12
N LEU A 10 13.35 14.49 -29.05
CA LEU A 10 13.05 15.56 -28.08
C LEU A 10 13.60 16.89 -28.62
N VAL A 11 12.81 17.96 -28.55
CA VAL A 11 13.28 19.32 -28.88
C VAL A 11 13.98 19.90 -27.65
N ALA A 12 15.28 20.17 -27.78
CA ALA A 12 16.13 20.66 -26.70
C ALA A 12 15.98 22.19 -26.50
N ALA A 13 15.53 22.60 -25.31
CA ALA A 13 15.76 23.94 -24.77
C ALA A 13 16.69 23.80 -23.56
N VAL A 14 17.94 24.26 -23.70
CA VAL A 14 18.98 24.16 -22.66
C VAL A 14 18.88 25.38 -21.73
N LEU A 15 18.33 25.18 -20.53
CA LEU A 15 18.57 26.06 -19.39
C LEU A 15 19.23 25.21 -18.29
N PHE A 16 20.45 25.57 -17.92
CA PHE A 16 21.25 24.89 -16.90
C PHE A 16 20.65 25.16 -15.50
N CYS A 17 19.96 24.17 -14.94
CA CYS A 17 19.69 24.11 -13.50
C CYS A 17 20.88 23.45 -12.78
N ALA A 18 21.21 23.96 -11.59
CA ALA A 18 22.28 23.45 -10.72
C ALA A 18 22.14 21.94 -10.43
N PRO A 19 23.25 21.21 -10.24
CA PRO A 19 23.22 19.76 -10.13
C PRO A 19 22.46 19.32 -8.86
N ALA A 20 21.34 18.63 -9.07
CA ALA A 20 20.69 17.87 -8.02
C ALA A 20 21.64 16.75 -7.56
N HIS A 21 21.96 16.70 -6.26
CA HIS A 21 22.77 15.66 -5.64
C HIS A 21 22.14 14.28 -5.89
N ALA A 22 22.67 13.54 -6.86
CA ALA A 22 22.39 12.12 -7.02
C ALA A 22 23.52 11.35 -6.35
N ASP A 23 23.32 10.87 -5.13
CA ASP A 23 24.36 10.20 -4.31
C ASP A 23 24.86 8.84 -4.87
N SER A 24 24.45 8.44 -6.07
CA SER A 24 25.08 7.39 -6.90
C SER A 24 24.23 7.11 -8.14
N ILE A 25 24.85 6.51 -9.16
CA ILE A 25 24.16 5.90 -10.30
C ILE A 25 24.38 4.38 -10.29
N ARG A 26 23.40 3.61 -10.78
CA ARG A 26 23.48 2.15 -10.86
C ARG A 26 23.41 1.69 -12.32
N LEU A 27 24.33 0.83 -12.70
CA LEU A 27 24.39 0.18 -14.01
C LEU A 27 23.50 -1.07 -14.05
N LYS A 28 23.18 -1.57 -15.25
CA LYS A 28 22.34 -2.76 -15.44
C LYS A 28 22.92 -4.04 -14.83
N ASP A 29 24.24 -4.15 -14.75
CA ASP A 29 24.95 -5.26 -14.11
C ASP A 29 24.89 -5.21 -12.57
N GLY A 30 24.33 -4.14 -12.00
CA GLY A 30 24.22 -3.93 -10.57
C GLY A 30 25.33 -3.06 -9.97
N THR A 31 26.38 -2.74 -10.73
CA THR A 31 27.48 -1.86 -10.32
C THR A 31 26.96 -0.49 -9.93
N ARG A 32 27.46 0.06 -8.81
CA ARG A 32 27.13 1.41 -8.33
C ARG A 32 28.33 2.32 -8.45
N ILE A 33 28.12 3.51 -8.98
CA ILE A 33 29.14 4.56 -9.09
C ILE A 33 28.65 5.76 -8.28
N ALA A 34 29.29 6.03 -7.14
CA ALA A 34 29.06 7.25 -6.35
C ALA A 34 29.68 8.45 -7.06
N GLY A 35 29.04 9.62 -7.00
CA GLY A 35 29.48 10.80 -7.74
C GLY A 35 28.34 11.74 -8.08
N HIS A 36 28.51 12.54 -9.12
CA HIS A 36 27.48 13.44 -9.63
C HIS A 36 27.52 13.56 -11.16
N ALA A 37 26.36 13.87 -11.74
CA ALA A 37 26.23 14.18 -13.16
C ALA A 37 26.88 15.54 -13.45
N THR A 38 27.75 15.61 -14.46
CA THR A 38 28.37 16.86 -14.90
C THR A 38 27.77 17.40 -16.19
N LYS A 39 27.27 16.52 -17.07
CA LYS A 39 26.68 16.89 -18.35
C LYS A 39 25.80 15.75 -18.87
N TYR A 40 24.77 16.08 -19.64
CA TYR A 40 23.98 15.11 -20.40
C TYR A 40 23.94 15.53 -21.88
N ASP A 41 24.30 14.62 -22.78
CA ASP A 41 24.20 14.77 -24.25
C ASP A 41 22.95 14.03 -24.74
N ASP A 42 21.85 14.78 -24.90
CA ASP A 42 20.55 14.24 -25.29
C ASP A 42 20.57 13.58 -26.68
N SER A 43 21.37 14.12 -27.60
CA SER A 43 21.47 13.60 -28.97
C SER A 43 22.08 12.19 -29.04
N LYS A 44 22.92 11.85 -28.05
CA LYS A 44 23.60 10.55 -27.95
C LYS A 44 23.07 9.69 -26.82
N SER A 45 22.17 10.21 -25.99
CA SER A 45 21.73 9.58 -24.74
C SER A 45 22.92 9.19 -23.84
N VAL A 46 23.91 10.08 -23.69
CA VAL A 46 25.13 9.86 -22.88
C VAL A 46 25.16 10.83 -21.71
N LEU A 47 25.36 10.28 -20.51
CA LEU A 47 25.59 11.01 -19.27
C LEU A 47 27.09 11.08 -18.97
N SER A 48 27.63 12.29 -18.86
CA SER A 48 28.94 12.52 -18.23
C SER A 48 28.79 12.54 -16.72
N TRP A 49 29.55 11.68 -16.05
CA TRP A 49 29.49 11.48 -14.59
C TRP A 49 30.89 11.64 -13.99
N LYS A 50 31.00 12.39 -12.89
CA LYS A 50 32.23 12.50 -12.11
C LYS A 50 32.09 11.66 -10.84
N GLY A 51 32.85 10.58 -10.76
CA GLY A 51 32.86 9.72 -9.58
C GLY A 51 33.53 10.41 -8.39
N ASP A 52 33.15 9.99 -7.18
CA ASP A 52 33.78 10.45 -5.94
C ASP A 52 35.25 10.00 -5.83
N ASP A 53 35.63 8.97 -6.59
CA ASP A 53 37.02 8.54 -6.79
C ASP A 53 37.82 9.49 -7.71
N GLY A 54 37.19 10.58 -8.16
CA GLY A 54 37.79 11.56 -9.05
C GLY A 54 37.84 11.12 -10.51
N LYS A 55 37.33 9.94 -10.89
CA LYS A 55 37.30 9.50 -12.30
C LYS A 55 36.11 10.08 -13.04
N SER A 56 36.27 10.32 -14.34
CA SER A 56 35.17 10.76 -15.22
C SER A 56 34.68 9.56 -16.03
N TYR A 57 33.36 9.43 -16.16
CA TYR A 57 32.69 8.35 -16.88
C TYR A 57 31.77 8.95 -17.95
N GLU A 58 31.69 8.28 -19.11
CA GLU A 58 30.66 8.52 -20.12
C GLU A 58 29.74 7.29 -20.14
N LEU A 59 28.53 7.44 -19.61
CA LEU A 59 27.59 6.36 -19.40
C LEU A 59 26.42 6.52 -20.37
N LYS A 60 26.18 5.53 -21.26
CA LYS A 60 24.95 5.55 -22.06
C LYS A 60 23.76 5.29 -21.15
N LEU A 61 22.62 5.95 -21.41
CA LEU A 61 21.39 5.69 -20.65
C LEU A 61 20.97 4.22 -20.70
N ASP A 62 21.28 3.53 -21.80
CA ASP A 62 21.04 2.10 -21.96
C ASP A 62 21.97 1.21 -21.13
N ASP A 63 23.05 1.73 -20.55
CA ASP A 63 23.90 0.97 -19.62
C ASP A 63 23.43 1.12 -18.17
N LEU A 64 22.56 2.11 -17.92
CA LEU A 64 22.00 2.39 -16.61
C LEU A 64 20.82 1.46 -16.29
N ASP A 65 20.63 1.17 -15.01
CA ASP A 65 19.39 0.57 -14.55
C ASP A 65 18.21 1.54 -14.73
N LYS A 66 17.00 0.99 -14.82
CA LYS A 66 15.78 1.77 -15.11
C LYS A 66 15.57 2.95 -14.14
N ARG A 67 15.96 2.80 -12.87
CA ARG A 67 15.78 3.84 -11.84
C ARG A 67 16.79 4.96 -11.99
N SER A 68 18.01 4.62 -12.36
CA SER A 68 19.09 5.57 -12.63
C SER A 68 18.79 6.37 -13.90
N THR A 69 18.32 5.70 -14.96
CA THR A 69 17.80 6.37 -16.16
C THR A 69 16.68 7.36 -15.80
N TYR A 70 15.72 6.96 -14.95
CA TYR A 70 14.68 7.87 -14.45
C TYR A 70 15.26 9.11 -13.76
N SER A 71 16.20 8.94 -12.83
CA SER A 71 16.81 10.06 -12.10
C SER A 71 17.49 11.06 -13.04
N VAL A 72 18.20 10.55 -14.05
CA VAL A 72 18.84 11.39 -15.07
C VAL A 72 17.78 12.14 -15.87
N LEU A 73 16.82 11.43 -16.47
CA LEU A 73 15.77 12.06 -17.29
C LEU A 73 14.97 13.10 -16.49
N LYS A 74 14.63 12.81 -15.23
CA LYS A 74 13.94 13.73 -14.34
C LYS A 74 14.71 15.04 -14.14
N SER A 75 16.04 15.00 -14.06
CA SER A 75 16.87 16.20 -13.90
C SER A 75 16.85 17.11 -15.15
N GLN A 76 16.54 16.55 -16.32
CA GLN A 76 16.58 17.24 -17.61
C GLN A 76 15.22 17.80 -18.04
N VAL A 77 14.14 17.44 -17.34
CA VAL A 77 12.78 17.82 -17.71
C VAL A 77 12.23 18.81 -16.67
N PRO A 78 12.22 20.12 -16.98
CA PRO A 78 11.59 21.13 -16.14
C PRO A 78 10.11 20.84 -15.86
N ASN A 79 9.61 21.27 -14.70
CA ASN A 79 8.22 21.03 -14.30
C ASN A 79 7.19 21.79 -15.17
N ASP A 80 7.60 22.83 -15.88
CA ASP A 80 6.81 23.64 -16.82
C ASP A 80 6.91 23.16 -18.28
N ASN A 81 7.65 22.09 -18.55
CA ASN A 81 7.69 21.46 -19.87
C ASN A 81 6.62 20.36 -19.99
N GLY A 82 5.41 20.73 -20.44
CA GLY A 82 4.27 19.81 -20.51
C GLY A 82 4.54 18.51 -21.28
N LYS A 83 5.10 18.61 -22.49
CA LYS A 83 5.43 17.44 -23.33
C LYS A 83 6.52 16.56 -22.71
N GLY A 84 7.57 17.17 -22.17
CA GLY A 84 8.64 16.43 -21.50
C GLY A 84 8.13 15.70 -20.25
N GLN A 85 7.26 16.35 -19.46
CA GLN A 85 6.64 15.74 -18.28
C GLN A 85 5.75 14.56 -18.67
N LEU A 86 4.98 14.66 -19.76
CA LEU A 86 4.18 13.54 -20.27
C LEU A 86 5.05 12.35 -20.70
N GLN A 87 6.15 12.59 -21.41
CA GLN A 87 7.08 11.54 -21.81
C GLN A 87 7.75 10.88 -20.60
N LEU A 88 8.16 11.67 -19.61
CA LEU A 88 8.72 11.17 -18.35
C LEU A 88 7.67 10.36 -17.55
N ALA A 89 6.41 10.76 -17.58
CA ALA A 89 5.29 10.03 -16.98
C ALA A 89 5.09 8.65 -17.65
N ASN A 90 5.12 8.61 -18.98
CA ASN A 90 5.03 7.36 -19.74
C ASN A 90 6.21 6.44 -19.41
N PHE A 91 7.44 6.97 -19.43
CA PHE A 91 8.63 6.20 -19.08
C PHE A 91 8.54 5.62 -17.66
N THR A 92 8.17 6.44 -16.68
CA THR A 92 8.03 6.00 -15.28
C THR A 92 6.96 4.93 -15.10
N ARG A 93 5.85 5.01 -15.85
CA ARG A 93 4.83 3.96 -15.88
C ARG A 93 5.42 2.65 -16.42
N ASP A 94 6.13 2.70 -17.54
CA ASP A 94 6.66 1.51 -18.23
C ASP A 94 7.75 0.78 -17.43
N ILE A 95 8.39 1.48 -16.49
CA ILE A 95 9.33 0.91 -15.52
C ILE A 95 8.69 0.63 -14.15
N GLU A 96 7.36 0.60 -14.06
CA GLU A 96 6.57 0.27 -12.88
C GLU A 96 6.75 1.24 -11.68
N LEU A 97 7.16 2.49 -11.95
CA LEU A 97 7.21 3.58 -10.96
C LEU A 97 5.91 4.38 -10.95
N PHE A 98 4.77 3.70 -10.76
CA PHE A 98 3.43 4.28 -10.95
C PHE A 98 3.17 5.59 -10.17
N ALA A 99 3.62 5.68 -8.90
CA ALA A 99 3.44 6.90 -8.12
C ALA A 99 4.22 8.11 -8.67
N HIS A 100 5.36 7.87 -9.34
CA HIS A 100 6.13 8.93 -10.00
C HIS A 100 5.42 9.33 -11.29
N ALA A 101 4.92 8.36 -12.05
CA ALA A 101 4.16 8.62 -13.27
C ALA A 101 2.92 9.49 -13.02
N VAL A 102 2.12 9.19 -11.99
CA VAL A 102 0.95 10.03 -11.61
C VAL A 102 1.35 11.48 -11.34
N ARG A 103 2.47 11.71 -10.65
CA ARG A 103 2.96 13.09 -10.39
C ARG A 103 3.37 13.79 -11.68
N HIS A 104 4.08 13.10 -12.56
CA HIS A 104 4.53 13.67 -13.84
C HIS A 104 3.36 13.95 -14.80
N TYR A 105 2.32 13.11 -14.83
CA TYR A 105 1.08 13.44 -15.53
C TYR A 105 0.43 14.71 -15.00
N GLY A 106 0.39 14.89 -13.67
CA GLY A 106 -0.10 16.13 -13.05
C GLY A 106 0.73 17.37 -13.42
N TYR A 107 2.06 17.23 -13.51
CA TYR A 107 2.91 18.32 -14.00
C TYR A 107 2.68 18.61 -15.49
N ALA A 108 2.49 17.58 -16.31
CA ALA A 108 2.20 17.74 -17.73
C ALA A 108 0.90 18.53 -17.98
N GLU A 109 -0.19 18.15 -17.33
CA GLU A 109 -1.50 18.83 -17.43
C GLU A 109 -1.43 20.27 -16.88
N LYS A 110 -0.69 20.50 -15.79
CA LYS A 110 -0.52 21.84 -15.21
C LYS A 110 0.28 22.77 -16.13
N ALA A 111 1.33 22.25 -16.77
CA ALA A 111 2.20 23.00 -17.66
C ALA A 111 1.52 23.29 -19.01
N ASP A 112 0.75 22.33 -19.53
CA ASP A 112 0.00 22.45 -20.78
C ASP A 112 -1.38 21.77 -20.64
N PRO A 113 -2.44 22.53 -20.30
CA PRO A 113 -3.80 21.98 -20.15
C PRO A 113 -4.36 21.31 -21.41
N SER A 114 -3.82 21.62 -22.60
CA SER A 114 -4.26 20.99 -23.84
C SER A 114 -3.88 19.50 -23.92
N LEU A 115 -2.91 19.05 -23.10
CA LEU A 115 -2.52 17.65 -22.99
C LEU A 115 -3.50 16.79 -22.20
N LYS A 116 -4.52 17.38 -21.55
CA LYS A 116 -5.46 16.66 -20.70
C LYS A 116 -6.06 15.40 -21.34
N PRO A 117 -6.57 15.41 -22.59
CA PRO A 117 -7.15 14.20 -23.19
C PRO A 117 -6.14 13.05 -23.32
N GLU A 118 -4.89 13.36 -23.64
CA GLU A 118 -3.82 12.35 -23.74
C GLU A 118 -3.37 11.89 -22.35
N VAL A 119 -3.25 12.81 -21.38
CA VAL A 119 -2.96 12.48 -19.98
C VAL A 119 -4.03 11.53 -19.42
N ASP A 120 -5.32 11.82 -19.62
CA ASP A 120 -6.42 10.98 -19.14
C ASP A 120 -6.36 9.56 -19.76
N LYS A 121 -6.05 9.46 -21.05
CA LYS A 121 -5.84 8.18 -21.75
C LYS A 121 -4.64 7.39 -21.18
N GLN A 122 -3.50 8.05 -20.98
CA GLN A 122 -2.30 7.39 -20.45
C GLN A 122 -2.46 7.01 -18.97
N MET A 123 -3.24 7.78 -18.21
CA MET A 123 -3.62 7.48 -16.82
C MET A 123 -4.51 6.24 -16.73
N ALA A 124 -5.43 6.02 -17.68
CA ALA A 124 -6.20 4.77 -17.74
C ALA A 124 -5.26 3.55 -17.92
N ILE A 125 -4.30 3.64 -18.85
CA ILE A 125 -3.30 2.58 -19.07
C ILE A 125 -2.47 2.34 -17.80
N LEU A 126 -2.02 3.42 -17.14
CA LEU A 126 -1.27 3.33 -15.88
C LEU A 126 -2.06 2.58 -14.81
N ARG A 127 -3.34 2.90 -14.64
CA ARG A 127 -4.18 2.31 -13.59
C ARG A 127 -4.35 0.81 -13.79
N THR A 128 -4.62 0.38 -15.01
CA THR A 128 -4.71 -1.03 -15.36
C THR A 128 -3.37 -1.74 -15.09
N GLN A 129 -2.24 -1.19 -15.56
CA GLN A 129 -0.92 -1.80 -15.32
C GLN A 129 -0.56 -1.86 -13.83
N ALA A 130 -0.90 -0.83 -13.05
CA ALA A 130 -0.69 -0.80 -11.61
C ALA A 130 -1.54 -1.86 -10.88
N GLY A 131 -2.79 -2.06 -11.32
CA GLY A 131 -3.67 -3.12 -10.81
C GLY A 131 -3.09 -4.51 -11.05
N GLN A 132 -2.65 -4.78 -12.29
CA GLN A 132 -2.05 -6.05 -12.67
C GLN A 132 -0.75 -6.33 -11.92
N TRP A 133 0.10 -5.31 -11.79
CA TRP A 133 1.32 -5.41 -11.01
C TRP A 133 1.03 -5.70 -9.54
N GLY A 134 0.06 -4.99 -8.94
CA GLY A 134 -0.40 -5.25 -7.58
C GLY A 134 -0.85 -6.70 -7.38
N LEU A 135 -1.65 -7.25 -8.30
CA LEU A 135 -2.08 -8.65 -8.25
C LEU A 135 -0.90 -9.62 -8.33
N ARG A 136 0.08 -9.36 -9.20
CA ARG A 136 1.31 -10.17 -9.26
C ARG A 136 2.07 -10.15 -7.94
N GLN A 137 2.18 -8.99 -7.29
CA GLN A 137 2.83 -8.87 -5.99
C GLN A 137 2.05 -9.59 -4.89
N ALA A 138 0.71 -9.48 -4.88
CA ALA A 138 -0.15 -10.19 -3.94
C ALA A 138 0.02 -11.71 -4.06
N LYS A 139 -0.03 -12.23 -5.28
CA LYS A 139 0.18 -13.66 -5.56
C LYS A 139 1.57 -14.13 -5.15
N ALA A 140 2.61 -13.40 -5.54
CA ALA A 140 3.98 -13.76 -5.20
C ALA A 140 4.25 -13.76 -3.68
N ALA A 141 3.56 -12.90 -2.92
CA ALA A 141 3.61 -12.92 -1.46
C ALA A 141 2.87 -14.15 -0.89
N ALA A 142 1.68 -14.44 -1.40
CA ALA A 142 0.90 -15.62 -1.01
C ALA A 142 1.65 -16.93 -1.29
N ASP A 143 2.29 -17.05 -2.46
CA ASP A 143 3.09 -18.22 -2.86
C ASP A 143 4.29 -18.46 -1.91
N LYS A 144 4.77 -17.41 -1.24
CA LYS A 144 5.84 -17.47 -0.23
C LYS A 144 5.32 -17.71 1.19
N GLY A 145 4.00 -17.85 1.38
CA GLY A 145 3.37 -17.90 2.69
C GLY A 145 3.34 -16.56 3.43
N ASP A 146 3.75 -15.45 2.80
CA ASP A 146 3.67 -14.11 3.36
C ASP A 146 2.25 -13.55 3.20
N LYS A 147 1.36 -14.13 4.01
CA LYS A 147 -0.07 -13.85 3.99
C LYS A 147 -0.39 -12.37 4.23
N LYS A 148 0.30 -11.75 5.19
CA LYS A 148 0.14 -10.33 5.53
C LYS A 148 0.48 -9.45 4.32
N ARG A 149 1.62 -9.69 3.67
CA ARG A 149 2.01 -8.90 2.50
C ARG A 149 1.07 -9.09 1.31
N ALA A 150 0.51 -10.29 1.14
CA ALA A 150 -0.50 -10.54 0.12
C ALA A 150 -1.74 -9.68 0.36
N LEU A 151 -2.27 -9.67 1.59
CA LEU A 151 -3.39 -8.83 2.00
C LEU A 151 -3.15 -7.34 1.74
N GLU A 152 -1.99 -6.82 2.17
CA GLU A 152 -1.63 -5.41 1.97
C GLU A 152 -1.71 -5.00 0.49
N TRP A 153 -1.34 -5.89 -0.44
CA TRP A 153 -1.44 -5.63 -1.87
C TRP A 153 -2.87 -5.66 -2.38
N LEU A 154 -3.66 -6.66 -1.97
CA LEU A 154 -5.07 -6.77 -2.34
C LEU A 154 -5.85 -5.53 -1.90
N GLU A 155 -5.66 -5.10 -0.64
CA GLU A 155 -6.28 -3.89 -0.10
C GLU A 155 -5.86 -2.62 -0.85
N LYS A 156 -4.59 -2.48 -1.21
CA LYS A 156 -4.11 -1.33 -2.01
C LYS A 156 -4.81 -1.27 -3.37
N ILE A 157 -5.03 -2.41 -4.03
CA ILE A 157 -5.72 -2.44 -5.33
C ILE A 157 -7.18 -2.02 -5.14
N ILE A 158 -7.89 -2.62 -4.18
CA ILE A 158 -9.30 -2.31 -3.91
C ILE A 158 -9.49 -0.83 -3.57
N THR A 159 -8.62 -0.28 -2.71
CA THR A 159 -8.76 1.09 -2.21
C THR A 159 -8.26 2.15 -3.18
N LYS A 160 -7.17 1.90 -3.93
CA LYS A 160 -6.56 2.88 -4.83
C LYS A 160 -7.05 2.78 -6.26
N LEU A 161 -7.57 1.63 -6.67
CA LEU A 161 -8.01 1.34 -8.04
C LEU A 161 -9.43 0.74 -8.09
N PRO A 162 -10.43 1.27 -7.35
CA PRO A 162 -11.74 0.62 -7.20
C PRO A 162 -12.56 0.46 -8.49
N GLY A 163 -12.18 1.14 -9.57
CA GLY A 163 -12.84 1.06 -10.88
C GLY A 163 -12.17 0.12 -11.88
N GLU A 164 -11.01 -0.47 -11.54
CA GLU A 164 -10.30 -1.37 -12.44
C GLU A 164 -10.82 -2.82 -12.28
N PRO A 165 -10.84 -3.65 -13.34
CA PRO A 165 -11.20 -5.07 -13.24
C PRO A 165 -10.38 -5.82 -12.18
N GLU A 166 -9.11 -5.44 -12.02
CA GLU A 166 -8.21 -6.04 -11.05
C GLU A 166 -8.67 -5.83 -9.60
N ALA A 167 -9.45 -4.79 -9.30
CA ALA A 167 -10.03 -4.61 -7.97
C ALA A 167 -11.09 -5.66 -7.65
N ALA A 168 -11.89 -6.09 -8.63
CA ALA A 168 -12.85 -7.18 -8.44
C ALA A 168 -12.13 -8.52 -8.20
N THR A 169 -11.07 -8.80 -8.96
CA THR A 169 -10.22 -9.98 -8.72
C THR A 169 -9.54 -9.91 -7.36
N ALA A 170 -9.00 -8.75 -6.97
CA ALA A 170 -8.39 -8.56 -5.67
C ALA A 170 -9.39 -8.79 -4.53
N GLN A 171 -10.63 -8.32 -4.70
CA GLN A 171 -11.71 -8.54 -3.75
C GLN A 171 -12.04 -10.03 -3.60
N GLN A 172 -12.12 -10.78 -4.70
CA GLN A 172 -12.38 -12.22 -4.65
C GLN A 172 -11.26 -12.98 -3.93
N LEU A 173 -10.00 -12.62 -4.19
CA LEU A 173 -8.85 -13.21 -3.50
C LEU A 173 -8.86 -12.88 -2.00
N LEU A 174 -9.20 -11.64 -1.66
CA LEU A 174 -9.33 -11.19 -0.28
C LEU A 174 -10.45 -11.95 0.46
N ASP A 175 -11.59 -12.15 -0.19
CA ASP A 175 -12.71 -12.92 0.33
C ASP A 175 -12.33 -14.39 0.59
N ASN A 176 -11.62 -15.01 -0.35
CA ASN A 176 -11.10 -16.38 -0.20
C ASN A 176 -10.10 -16.46 0.95
N TYR A 177 -9.24 -15.45 1.09
CA TYR A 177 -8.28 -15.38 2.18
C TYR A 177 -8.98 -15.28 3.54
N TYR A 178 -9.94 -14.36 3.69
CA TYR A 178 -10.73 -14.24 4.93
C TYR A 178 -11.51 -15.52 5.24
N ALA A 179 -12.08 -16.18 4.22
CA ALA A 179 -12.73 -17.47 4.40
C ALA A 179 -11.74 -18.55 4.91
N SER A 180 -10.51 -18.56 4.41
CA SER A 180 -9.47 -19.51 4.86
C SER A 180 -9.01 -19.22 6.29
N VAL A 181 -8.80 -17.96 6.65
CA VAL A 181 -8.42 -17.54 8.00
C VAL A 181 -9.54 -17.85 8.98
N LYS A 182 -10.78 -17.54 8.62
CA LYS A 182 -11.97 -17.91 9.39
C LYS A 182 -12.01 -19.42 9.63
N ALA A 183 -11.82 -20.22 8.58
CA ALA A 183 -11.83 -21.68 8.71
C ALA A 183 -10.67 -22.22 9.56
N GLU A 184 -9.48 -21.62 9.49
CA GLU A 184 -8.32 -21.98 10.30
C GLU A 184 -8.51 -21.60 11.77
N GLN A 185 -9.06 -20.42 12.03
CA GLN A 185 -9.29 -19.88 13.37
C GLN A 185 -10.46 -20.53 14.10
N THR A 186 -11.53 -20.91 13.39
CA THR A 186 -12.62 -21.66 14.01
C THR A 186 -12.33 -23.15 14.04
N LYS A 187 -11.26 -23.64 13.38
CA LYS A 187 -10.92 -25.06 13.30
C LYS A 187 -10.80 -25.71 14.68
N GLU A 188 -10.20 -25.02 15.65
CA GLU A 188 -10.00 -25.57 17.00
C GLU A 188 -11.33 -25.72 17.76
N VAL A 189 -12.22 -24.73 17.63
CA VAL A 189 -13.56 -24.78 18.25
C VAL A 189 -14.47 -25.77 17.51
N ASP A 190 -14.45 -25.75 16.19
CA ASP A 190 -15.30 -26.59 15.34
C ASP A 190 -14.90 -28.08 15.41
N ASN A 191 -13.61 -28.38 15.61
CA ASN A 191 -13.11 -29.75 15.79
C ASN A 191 -12.93 -30.14 17.26
N ALA A 192 -13.36 -29.31 18.20
CA ALA A 192 -13.34 -29.68 19.60
C ALA A 192 -14.13 -31.00 19.80
N PRO A 193 -13.55 -32.02 20.44
CA PRO A 193 -14.27 -33.27 20.69
C PRO A 193 -15.40 -33.10 21.72
N ASP A 194 -15.35 -32.04 22.54
CA ASP A 194 -16.36 -31.76 23.55
C ASP A 194 -17.52 -30.92 23.00
N GLU A 195 -18.71 -31.52 22.92
CA GLU A 195 -19.95 -30.85 22.56
C GLU A 195 -20.35 -29.74 23.56
N LYS A 196 -19.95 -29.84 24.83
CA LYS A 196 -20.16 -28.78 25.83
C LYS A 196 -19.40 -27.52 25.47
N LEU A 197 -18.16 -27.65 24.98
CA LEU A 197 -17.35 -26.52 24.52
C LEU A 197 -17.99 -25.85 23.30
N LYS A 198 -18.40 -26.64 22.30
CA LYS A 198 -19.09 -26.12 21.10
C LYS A 198 -20.38 -25.39 21.46
N ALA A 199 -21.23 -26.02 22.27
CA ALA A 199 -22.49 -25.43 22.69
C ALA A 199 -22.28 -24.16 23.53
N GLY A 200 -21.31 -24.20 24.45
CA GLY A 200 -20.97 -23.07 25.30
C GLY A 200 -20.40 -21.85 24.56
N LEU A 201 -19.64 -22.08 23.48
CA LEU A 201 -19.05 -21.02 22.66
C LEU A 201 -19.89 -20.63 21.43
N ALA A 202 -21.00 -21.31 21.15
CA ALA A 202 -21.81 -21.07 19.94
C ALA A 202 -22.25 -19.61 19.78
N LYS A 203 -22.62 -18.95 20.88
CA LYS A 203 -23.00 -17.53 20.86
C LYS A 203 -21.80 -16.62 20.58
N GLY A 204 -20.66 -16.90 21.23
CA GLY A 204 -19.40 -16.20 20.95
C GLY A 204 -19.00 -16.35 19.48
N LYS A 205 -19.07 -17.57 18.92
CA LYS A 205 -18.81 -17.85 17.51
C LYS A 205 -19.72 -17.06 16.57
N LYS A 206 -21.03 -16.99 16.86
CA LYS A 206 -21.96 -16.18 16.05
C LYS A 206 -21.60 -14.69 16.06
N SER A 207 -21.18 -14.17 17.21
CA SER A 207 -20.69 -12.80 17.33
C SER A 207 -19.37 -12.61 16.56
N TYR A 208 -18.44 -13.56 16.64
CA TYR A 208 -17.20 -13.54 15.86
C TYR A 208 -17.47 -13.52 14.35
N ASP A 209 -18.34 -14.42 13.88
CA ASP A 209 -18.77 -14.48 12.49
C ASP A 209 -19.39 -13.14 12.03
N SER A 210 -20.16 -12.49 12.91
CA SER A 210 -20.76 -11.18 12.64
C SER A 210 -19.72 -10.06 12.57
N MET A 211 -18.70 -10.10 13.44
CA MET A 211 -17.56 -9.18 13.39
C MET A 211 -16.84 -9.27 12.04
N LEU A 212 -16.50 -10.49 11.59
CA LEU A 212 -15.81 -10.70 10.31
C LEU A 212 -16.63 -10.17 9.12
N GLU A 213 -17.93 -10.48 9.07
CA GLU A 213 -18.82 -10.02 8.01
C GLU A 213 -18.97 -8.48 8.00
N ARG A 214 -19.06 -7.85 9.17
CA ARG A 214 -19.12 -6.38 9.28
C ARG A 214 -17.81 -5.73 8.88
N ASN A 215 -16.66 -6.29 9.28
CA ASN A 215 -15.36 -5.81 8.87
C ASN A 215 -15.23 -5.85 7.34
N LYS A 216 -15.58 -6.99 6.73
CA LYS A 216 -15.61 -7.16 5.27
C LYS A 216 -16.50 -6.11 4.58
N LYS A 217 -17.74 -5.93 5.04
CA LYS A 217 -18.66 -4.93 4.46
C LYS A 217 -18.15 -3.50 4.63
N ALA A 218 -17.49 -3.20 5.74
CA ALA A 218 -16.90 -1.89 5.99
C ALA A 218 -15.74 -1.59 5.05
N LEU A 219 -14.86 -2.58 4.81
CA LEU A 219 -13.78 -2.50 3.81
C LEU A 219 -14.30 -2.25 2.39
N GLN A 220 -15.47 -2.79 2.07
CA GLN A 220 -16.13 -2.63 0.77
C GLN A 220 -16.97 -1.35 0.65
N SER A 221 -17.15 -0.60 1.75
CA SER A 221 -17.99 0.59 1.76
C SER A 221 -17.34 1.74 0.98
N LYS A 222 -18.08 2.33 0.04
CA LYS A 222 -17.67 3.56 -0.67
C LYS A 222 -17.77 4.81 0.21
N GLY A 223 -18.59 4.77 1.27
CA GLY A 223 -18.84 5.90 2.15
C GLY A 223 -18.01 5.82 3.42
N GLY A 224 -17.22 6.85 3.72
CA GLY A 224 -16.37 6.89 4.91
C GLY A 224 -17.15 6.73 6.22
N SER A 225 -18.31 7.38 6.36
CA SER A 225 -19.15 7.24 7.57
C SER A 225 -19.77 5.84 7.70
N ALA A 226 -20.17 5.23 6.58
CA ALA A 226 -20.70 3.87 6.59
C ALA A 226 -19.61 2.83 6.92
N ALA A 227 -18.38 3.03 6.43
CA ALA A 227 -17.23 2.21 6.77
C ALA A 227 -16.91 2.30 8.28
N ILE A 228 -16.81 3.52 8.81
CA ILE A 228 -16.58 3.77 10.25
C ILE A 228 -17.61 3.04 11.10
N LYS A 229 -18.90 3.24 10.82
CA LYS A 229 -19.98 2.59 11.57
C LYS A 229 -19.89 1.05 11.48
N GLY A 230 -19.59 0.52 10.29
CA GLY A 230 -19.42 -0.91 10.09
C GLY A 230 -18.29 -1.50 10.94
N TRP A 231 -17.14 -0.82 11.00
CA TRP A 231 -16.02 -1.23 11.85
C TRP A 231 -16.31 -1.05 13.35
N GLU A 232 -16.95 0.03 13.77
CA GLU A 232 -17.37 0.21 15.17
C GLU A 232 -18.31 -0.91 15.63
N ASP A 233 -19.26 -1.30 14.79
CA ASP A 233 -20.14 -2.42 15.11
C ASP A 233 -19.40 -3.77 15.08
N ALA A 234 -18.40 -3.93 14.20
CA ALA A 234 -17.54 -5.10 14.18
C ALA A 234 -16.76 -5.24 15.51
N VAL A 235 -16.17 -4.15 16.02
CA VAL A 235 -15.49 -4.14 17.33
C VAL A 235 -16.45 -4.57 18.45
N LYS A 236 -17.69 -4.07 18.46
CA LYS A 236 -18.69 -4.48 19.47
C LYS A 236 -18.98 -5.97 19.41
N ASP A 237 -19.05 -6.56 18.21
CA ASP A 237 -19.27 -8.00 18.05
C ASP A 237 -18.03 -8.82 18.48
N GLY A 238 -16.82 -8.30 18.28
CA GLY A 238 -15.59 -8.85 18.86
C GLY A 238 -15.60 -8.84 20.39
N GLN A 239 -15.97 -7.71 21.00
CA GLN A 239 -16.09 -7.58 22.47
C GLN A 239 -17.10 -8.57 23.05
N LYS A 240 -18.27 -8.72 22.43
CA LYS A 240 -19.25 -9.76 22.82
C LYS A 240 -18.67 -11.17 22.74
N THR A 241 -17.82 -11.43 21.74
CA THR A 241 -17.15 -12.74 21.62
C THR A 241 -16.26 -13.00 22.83
N LEU A 242 -15.44 -12.00 23.22
CA LEU A 242 -14.59 -12.09 24.42
C LEU A 242 -15.41 -12.29 25.69
N GLU A 243 -16.53 -11.58 25.85
CA GLU A 243 -17.43 -11.75 27.00
C GLU A 243 -18.01 -13.17 27.10
N GLU A 244 -18.35 -13.80 25.97
CA GLU A 244 -18.86 -15.18 25.97
C GLU A 244 -17.75 -16.20 26.27
N ILE A 245 -16.51 -15.94 25.82
CA ILE A 245 -15.32 -16.71 26.23
C ILE A 245 -15.14 -16.62 27.75
N ASP A 246 -15.16 -15.40 28.32
CA ASP A 246 -15.01 -15.17 29.77
C ASP A 246 -16.07 -15.90 30.59
N LYS A 247 -17.34 -15.83 30.16
CA LYS A 247 -18.45 -16.53 30.82
C LYS A 247 -18.25 -18.04 30.80
N PHE A 248 -17.84 -18.59 29.66
CA PHE A 248 -17.60 -20.01 29.52
C PHE A 248 -16.42 -20.46 30.40
N GLU A 249 -15.31 -19.73 30.37
CA GLU A 249 -14.11 -19.98 31.18
C GLU A 249 -14.45 -19.98 32.68
N LYS A 250 -15.19 -18.97 33.14
CA LYS A 250 -15.64 -18.87 34.54
C LYS A 250 -16.55 -20.04 34.96
N ALA A 251 -17.39 -20.54 34.06
CA ALA A 251 -18.27 -21.68 34.32
C ALA A 251 -17.54 -23.03 34.25
N ASN A 252 -16.32 -23.06 33.70
CA ASN A 252 -15.52 -24.27 33.48
C ASN A 252 -14.04 -24.05 33.84
N PRO A 253 -13.72 -23.71 35.10
CA PRO A 253 -12.39 -23.23 35.49
C PRO A 253 -11.26 -24.27 35.33
N GLU A 254 -11.60 -25.57 35.31
CA GLU A 254 -10.63 -26.67 35.27
C GLU A 254 -10.41 -27.26 33.86
N GLY A 255 -10.81 -26.55 32.79
CA GLY A 255 -10.64 -27.04 31.41
C GLY A 255 -10.52 -25.94 30.36
N TYR A 256 -10.00 -26.31 29.19
CA TYR A 256 -9.97 -25.49 27.96
C TYR A 256 -9.07 -24.25 27.97
N THR A 257 -8.26 -24.01 29.01
CA THR A 257 -7.45 -22.79 29.15
C THR A 257 -6.63 -22.45 27.90
N GLU A 258 -5.89 -23.41 27.33
CA GLU A 258 -5.06 -23.17 26.15
C GLU A 258 -5.90 -22.83 24.90
N LEU A 259 -6.97 -23.58 24.66
CA LEU A 259 -7.87 -23.35 23.53
C LEU A 259 -8.61 -22.01 23.64
N LEU A 260 -9.08 -21.65 24.84
CA LEU A 260 -9.73 -20.35 25.08
C LEU A 260 -8.73 -19.20 24.96
N ALA A 261 -7.47 -19.39 25.39
CA ALA A 261 -6.40 -18.42 25.19
C ALA A 261 -6.10 -18.21 23.69
N GLY A 262 -6.02 -19.29 22.90
CA GLY A 262 -5.86 -19.23 21.45
C GLY A 262 -7.02 -18.49 20.76
N TYR A 263 -8.26 -18.79 21.17
CA TYR A 263 -9.43 -18.12 20.61
C TYR A 263 -9.48 -16.64 21.01
N ARG A 264 -9.17 -16.31 22.27
CA ARG A 264 -9.07 -14.93 22.76
C ARG A 264 -8.03 -14.14 21.98
N LYS A 265 -6.83 -14.71 21.77
CA LYS A 265 -5.77 -14.09 20.99
C LYS A 265 -6.25 -13.78 19.57
N THR A 266 -6.90 -14.75 18.93
CA THR A 266 -7.47 -14.58 17.59
C THR A 266 -8.47 -13.42 17.51
N VAL A 267 -9.41 -13.35 18.45
CA VAL A 267 -10.40 -12.27 18.52
C VAL A 267 -9.72 -10.92 18.76
N ASN A 268 -8.73 -10.88 19.66
CA ASN A 268 -7.95 -9.68 19.96
C ASN A 268 -7.16 -9.18 18.74
N ASP A 269 -6.48 -10.07 18.03
CA ASP A 269 -5.74 -9.74 16.79
C ASP A 269 -6.68 -9.10 15.75
N GLN A 270 -7.90 -9.64 15.61
CA GLN A 270 -8.90 -9.08 14.69
C GLN A 270 -9.46 -7.72 15.14
N ILE A 271 -9.67 -7.52 16.45
CA ILE A 271 -10.09 -6.22 17.00
C ILE A 271 -9.00 -5.16 16.79
N ILE A 272 -7.73 -5.51 17.01
CA ILE A 272 -6.58 -4.64 16.74
C ILE A 272 -6.60 -4.19 15.28
N GLU A 273 -6.72 -5.11 14.33
CA GLU A 273 -6.79 -4.79 12.90
C GLU A 273 -7.94 -3.83 12.57
N ILE A 274 -9.14 -4.07 13.12
CA ILE A 274 -10.30 -3.20 12.89
C ILE A 274 -10.06 -1.78 13.46
N HIS A 275 -9.42 -1.65 14.63
CA HIS A 275 -9.01 -0.35 15.16
C HIS A 275 -8.01 0.37 14.25
N MET A 276 -7.11 -0.38 13.60
CA MET A 276 -6.15 0.16 12.64
C MET A 276 -6.84 0.66 11.36
N HIS A 277 -7.87 -0.02 10.87
CA HIS A 277 -8.71 0.48 9.78
C HIS A 277 -9.44 1.76 10.15
N LEU A 278 -10.07 1.80 11.34
CA LEU A 278 -10.72 3.01 11.86
C LEU A 278 -9.73 4.18 11.96
N ALA A 279 -8.56 3.95 12.54
CA ALA A 279 -7.52 4.97 12.66
C ALA A 279 -7.09 5.54 11.30
N SER A 280 -6.86 4.66 10.32
CA SER A 280 -6.52 5.06 8.95
C SER A 280 -7.62 5.93 8.31
N GLN A 281 -8.89 5.55 8.50
CA GLN A 281 -10.03 6.29 7.96
C GLN A 281 -10.19 7.66 8.62
N TYR A 282 -10.03 7.77 9.94
CA TYR A 282 -10.05 9.05 10.64
C TYR A 282 -8.87 9.95 10.24
N ALA A 283 -7.67 9.38 10.09
CA ALA A 283 -6.49 10.13 9.65
C ALA A 283 -6.67 10.68 8.23
N THR A 284 -7.29 9.91 7.33
CA THR A 284 -7.62 10.37 5.96
C THR A 284 -8.60 11.56 5.97
N ARG A 285 -9.43 11.67 7.01
CA ARG A 285 -10.35 12.79 7.23
C ARG A 285 -9.72 13.94 8.04
N SER A 286 -8.42 13.87 8.31
CA SER A 286 -7.69 14.80 9.19
C SER A 286 -8.23 14.85 10.64
N SER A 287 -9.02 13.86 11.06
CA SER A 287 -9.50 13.69 12.43
C SER A 287 -8.42 13.00 13.27
N TYR A 288 -7.26 13.65 13.45
CA TYR A 288 -6.08 13.01 14.04
C TYR A 288 -6.28 12.59 15.50
N ASN A 289 -7.10 13.31 16.28
CA ASN A 289 -7.42 12.93 17.65
C ASN A 289 -8.22 11.62 17.70
N ASP A 290 -9.24 11.49 16.83
CA ASP A 290 -10.01 10.25 16.72
C ASP A 290 -9.12 9.10 16.22
N ALA A 291 -8.25 9.38 15.25
CA ALA A 291 -7.31 8.39 14.74
C ALA A 291 -6.37 7.87 15.84
N LEU A 292 -5.76 8.77 16.63
CA LEU A 292 -4.91 8.41 17.77
C LEU A 292 -5.68 7.66 18.85
N SER A 293 -6.94 8.03 19.12
CA SER A 293 -7.81 7.32 20.06
C SER A 293 -7.97 5.85 19.65
N GLN A 294 -8.21 5.57 18.37
CA GLN A 294 -8.34 4.21 17.87
C GLN A 294 -7.03 3.43 17.93
N VAL A 295 -5.89 4.03 17.58
CA VAL A 295 -4.57 3.38 17.71
C VAL A 295 -4.25 3.05 19.17
N ASN A 296 -4.59 3.95 20.11
CA ASN A 296 -4.37 3.69 21.53
C ASN A 296 -5.25 2.54 22.05
N LYS A 297 -6.47 2.37 21.52
CA LYS A 297 -7.32 1.19 21.83
C LYS A 297 -6.69 -0.11 21.34
N ALA A 298 -6.10 -0.12 20.14
CA ALA A 298 -5.33 -1.27 19.66
C ALA A 298 -4.12 -1.58 20.58
N LEU A 299 -3.36 -0.55 20.96
CA LEU A 299 -2.20 -0.69 21.87
C LEU A 299 -2.60 -1.08 23.31
N ALA A 300 -3.84 -0.83 23.72
CA ALA A 300 -4.33 -1.30 25.01
C ALA A 300 -4.55 -2.82 25.03
N ILE A 301 -4.78 -3.44 23.87
CA ILE A 301 -4.90 -4.89 23.72
C ILE A 301 -3.51 -5.53 23.60
N ASP A 302 -2.64 -4.94 22.77
CA ASP A 302 -1.23 -5.33 22.64
C ASP A 302 -0.33 -4.10 22.57
N ALA A 303 0.33 -3.81 23.71
CA ALA A 303 1.19 -2.64 23.85
C ALA A 303 2.45 -2.69 22.98
N GLN A 304 2.85 -3.87 22.51
CA GLN A 304 4.03 -4.07 21.68
C GLN A 304 3.67 -4.25 20.19
N ASN A 305 2.41 -4.04 19.83
CA ASN A 305 1.98 -4.19 18.44
C ASN A 305 2.73 -3.20 17.52
N ALA A 306 3.68 -3.73 16.74
CA ALA A 306 4.59 -2.93 15.94
C ALA A 306 3.86 -2.06 14.89
N GLU A 307 2.76 -2.57 14.33
CA GLU A 307 1.97 -1.84 13.33
C GLU A 307 1.23 -0.66 13.95
N ALA A 308 0.59 -0.87 15.10
CA ALA A 308 -0.09 0.18 15.84
C ALA A 308 0.90 1.27 16.29
N LEU A 309 2.09 0.90 16.78
CA LEU A 309 3.16 1.85 17.10
C LEU A 309 3.58 2.66 15.87
N ALA A 310 3.80 2.01 14.73
CA ALA A 310 4.18 2.69 13.48
C ALA A 310 3.06 3.60 12.94
N MET A 311 1.80 3.21 13.07
CA MET A 311 0.66 4.05 12.70
C MET A 311 0.51 5.26 13.62
N ARG A 312 0.71 5.08 14.94
CA ARG A 312 0.72 6.18 15.90
C ARG A 312 1.76 7.24 15.52
N ALA A 313 2.99 6.82 15.25
CA ALA A 313 4.07 7.72 14.84
C ALA A 313 3.72 8.50 13.56
N ARG A 314 3.16 7.82 12.54
CA ARG A 314 2.72 8.46 11.29
C ARG A 314 1.62 9.50 11.52
N ILE A 315 0.62 9.18 12.35
CA ILE A 315 -0.47 10.11 12.66
C ILE A 315 0.04 11.32 13.44
N GLN A 316 0.96 11.12 14.40
CA GLN A 316 1.58 12.21 15.16
C GLN A 316 2.40 13.15 14.27
N ASP A 317 3.21 12.60 13.37
CA ASP A 317 3.96 13.39 12.38
C ASP A 317 2.99 14.20 11.49
N ALA A 318 1.94 13.57 10.95
CA ALA A 318 0.92 14.26 10.14
C ALA A 318 0.21 15.39 10.91
N ALA A 319 -0.17 15.14 12.16
CA ALA A 319 -0.80 16.13 13.04
C ALA A 319 0.13 17.33 13.31
N SER A 320 1.43 17.08 13.50
CA SER A 320 2.42 18.15 13.74
C SER A 320 2.65 19.04 12.52
N ARG A 321 2.56 18.49 11.30
CA ARG A 321 2.75 19.23 10.05
C ARG A 321 1.54 20.08 9.67
N GLY A 322 0.33 19.66 10.06
CA GLY A 322 -0.91 20.42 9.83
C GLY A 322 -0.98 21.75 10.56
N LEU A 323 -0.17 21.94 11.61
CA LEU A 323 -0.10 23.17 12.41
C LEU A 323 0.99 24.16 11.95
N ARG A 324 1.86 23.79 11.00
CA ARG A 324 3.03 24.61 10.60
C ARG A 324 2.77 25.64 9.50
N TRP A 325 1.53 25.78 9.04
CA TRP A 325 1.13 26.72 7.98
C TRP A 325 0.12 27.79 8.45
N LEU A 326 -0.17 27.85 9.75
CA LEU A 326 -0.84 28.98 10.41
C LEU A 326 0.20 29.77 11.20
#